data_AF-A0AA38JK94-F1
#
_entry.id   AF-A0AA38JK94-F1
#
_cell.length_a   1.000
_cell.length_b   1.000
_cell.length_c   1.000
_cell.angle_alpha   90.00
_cell.angle_beta   90.00
_cell.angle_gamma   90.00
#
_symmetry.space_group_name_H-M   'P 1'
#
loop_
_entity.id
_entity.type
_entity.pdbx_description
1 polymer ?
#
loop_
_entity_poly.entity_id
_entity_poly.type
_entity_poly.pdbx_seq_one_letter_code
_entity_poly.pdbx_strand_id
1 'polypeptide(L)'
;MTYQPKHSAGRVSDMLHTLRGEQFRHSQNLNRSHGSLNLLNAPESLTERFINLDYSSSETSTTTPLVTQRQTSASRNFHGVSGPPPPKSWQNYSVSGDDSRSSATWRAEALSLIFHERPSTQKFTLNGISSLTQLCLARLLPELTDPEFIEYIATCLPVHLRLELVRYAAIHHPLSKSKLRALLGSEGHANGELLLCGPSASIHHDHFLQFSTQAQKREQWDSEDHSTSYPLHTLIVLSTRLSMSTVSAFPPTITHLALINLENSISLHRLPSLCPSLVVLELSYNIWLTHMSVDTLKSIDRVDWGRWTQLQVLGWRECFIPDGMLTRLNEGRWDDVEVVTDDRYVKYIK
;
A
#
# COMPACT_ATOMS: atom_id res chain seq x y z
N MET A 1 39.04 48.96 -37.24
CA MET A 1 38.81 47.62 -37.81
C MET A 1 37.35 47.26 -37.62
N THR A 2 36.56 47.35 -38.69
CA THR A 2 35.12 47.05 -38.72
C THR A 2 34.91 45.60 -39.08
N TYR A 3 34.20 44.85 -38.23
CA TYR A 3 33.89 43.44 -38.41
C TYR A 3 32.63 43.31 -39.28
N GLN A 4 32.77 42.82 -40.51
CA GLN A 4 31.61 42.43 -41.35
C GLN A 4 31.26 40.97 -41.10
N PRO A 5 30.01 40.63 -40.72
CA PRO A 5 29.58 39.25 -40.65
C PRO A 5 29.35 38.69 -42.05
N LYS A 6 30.01 37.56 -42.36
CA LYS A 6 29.80 36.80 -43.59
C LYS A 6 28.36 36.29 -43.64
N HIS A 7 27.65 36.61 -44.72
CA HIS A 7 26.30 36.12 -45.00
C HIS A 7 26.27 34.58 -45.00
N SER A 8 25.40 34.02 -44.16
CA SER A 8 25.27 32.60 -43.89
C SER A 8 24.33 31.91 -44.89
N ALA A 9 24.90 31.34 -45.96
CA ALA A 9 24.17 30.55 -46.94
C ALA A 9 23.58 29.22 -46.40
N GLY A 10 23.84 28.86 -45.13
CA GLY A 10 23.31 27.64 -44.49
C GLY A 10 22.00 27.80 -43.72
N ARG A 11 21.58 29.04 -43.40
CA ARG A 11 20.47 29.30 -42.46
C ARG A 11 19.13 28.76 -42.94
N VAL A 12 18.91 28.72 -44.26
CA VAL A 12 17.66 28.20 -44.84
C VAL A 12 17.61 26.68 -44.78
N SER A 13 18.74 26.01 -45.02
CA SER A 13 18.82 24.55 -44.95
C SER A 13 18.56 24.05 -43.52
N ASP A 14 19.16 24.71 -42.53
CA ASP A 14 18.94 24.37 -41.11
C ASP A 14 17.48 24.60 -40.69
N MET A 15 16.85 25.67 -41.19
CA MET A 15 15.45 25.99 -40.91
C MET A 15 14.50 24.94 -41.51
N LEU A 16 14.75 24.49 -42.75
CA LEU A 16 13.97 23.44 -43.40
C LEU A 16 14.17 22.08 -42.71
N HIS A 17 15.37 21.77 -42.24
CA HIS A 17 15.63 20.54 -41.50
C HIS A 17 14.90 20.52 -40.15
N THR A 18 14.85 21.68 -39.49
CA THR A 18 14.15 21.85 -38.20
C THR A 18 12.63 21.73 -38.39
N LEU A 19 12.06 22.39 -39.40
CA LEU A 19 10.63 22.33 -39.70
C LEU A 19 10.17 20.92 -40.11
N ARG A 20 10.96 20.20 -40.90
CA ARG A 20 10.65 18.79 -41.25
C ARG A 20 10.68 17.87 -40.04
N GLY A 21 11.64 18.07 -39.12
CA GLY A 21 11.73 17.30 -37.88
C GLY A 21 10.54 17.55 -36.95
N GLU A 22 10.07 18.80 -36.86
CA GLU A 22 8.91 19.17 -36.04
C GLU A 22 7.62 18.54 -36.57
N GLN A 23 7.36 18.63 -37.89
CA GLN A 23 6.19 18.00 -38.50
C GLN A 23 6.14 16.48 -38.29
N PHE A 24 7.29 15.81 -38.37
CA PHE A 24 7.38 14.37 -38.10
C PHE A 24 7.07 14.02 -36.63
N ARG A 25 7.54 14.83 -35.67
CA ARG A 25 7.20 14.63 -34.25
C ARG A 25 5.72 14.87 -33.98
N HIS A 26 5.14 15.90 -34.62
CA HIS A 26 3.72 16.21 -34.48
C HIS A 26 2.82 15.10 -35.05
N SER A 27 3.17 14.53 -36.20
CA SER A 27 2.41 13.41 -36.80
C SER A 27 2.51 12.12 -35.99
N GLN A 28 3.67 11.81 -35.39
CA GLN A 28 3.82 10.68 -34.48
C GLN A 28 2.99 10.83 -33.20
N ASN A 29 2.92 12.04 -32.62
CA ASN A 29 2.11 12.30 -31.44
C ASN A 29 0.61 12.14 -31.75
N LEU A 30 0.13 12.67 -32.89
CA LEU A 30 -1.27 12.50 -33.31
C LEU A 30 -1.63 11.03 -33.54
N ASN A 31 -0.77 10.25 -34.20
CA ASN A 31 -1.04 8.84 -34.45
C ASN A 31 -1.02 7.98 -33.18
N ARG A 32 -0.20 8.33 -32.18
CA ARG A 32 -0.23 7.66 -30.87
C ARG A 32 -1.52 7.93 -30.08
N SER A 33 -2.13 9.10 -30.24
CA SER A 33 -3.42 9.39 -29.58
C SER A 33 -4.61 8.62 -30.16
N HIS A 34 -4.57 8.19 -31.44
CA HIS A 34 -5.69 7.48 -32.06
C HIS A 34 -5.71 5.96 -31.82
N GLY A 35 -4.59 5.35 -31.43
CA GLY A 35 -4.50 3.90 -31.21
C GLY A 35 -5.20 3.36 -29.96
N SER A 36 -5.72 4.23 -29.06
CA SER A 36 -6.25 3.80 -27.76
C SER A 36 -7.79 3.74 -27.65
N LEU A 37 -8.54 4.18 -28.66
CA LEU A 37 -10.00 4.40 -28.50
C LEU A 37 -10.92 3.38 -29.19
N ASN A 38 -10.40 2.36 -29.88
CA ASN A 38 -11.22 1.43 -30.67
C ASN A 38 -11.48 0.04 -30.05
N LEU A 39 -11.36 -0.12 -28.73
CA LEU A 39 -11.58 -1.42 -28.05
C LEU A 39 -12.85 -1.49 -27.17
N LEU A 40 -13.71 -0.48 -27.18
CA LEU A 40 -14.91 -0.43 -26.34
C LEU A 40 -16.16 -0.16 -27.18
N ASN A 41 -16.63 -1.15 -27.95
CA ASN A 41 -18.01 -1.16 -28.46
C ASN A 41 -18.44 -2.59 -28.82
N ALA A 42 -18.88 -3.34 -27.81
CA ALA A 42 -19.81 -4.46 -27.96
C ALA A 42 -20.79 -4.40 -26.78
N PRO A 43 -22.11 -4.27 -27.01
CA PRO A 43 -23.10 -4.24 -25.94
C PRO A 43 -23.44 -5.68 -25.55
N GLU A 44 -22.78 -6.21 -24.52
CA GLU A 44 -23.16 -7.49 -23.90
C GLU A 44 -24.12 -7.26 -22.73
N SER A 45 -25.23 -8.00 -22.78
CA SER A 45 -26.35 -8.00 -21.86
C SER A 45 -25.93 -8.28 -20.40
N LEU A 46 -26.41 -7.42 -19.49
CA LEU A 46 -26.12 -7.48 -18.04
C LEU A 46 -26.73 -8.70 -17.31
N THR A 47 -27.63 -9.46 -17.95
CA THR A 47 -28.41 -10.50 -17.26
C THR A 47 -27.72 -11.87 -17.18
N GLU A 48 -26.76 -12.18 -18.07
CA GLU A 48 -26.08 -13.48 -18.07
C GLU A 48 -24.85 -13.55 -17.16
N ARG A 49 -24.31 -12.41 -16.69
CA ARG A 49 -23.08 -12.38 -15.87
C ARG A 49 -23.27 -12.74 -14.40
N PHE A 50 -24.50 -12.89 -13.91
CA PHE A 50 -24.74 -13.25 -12.51
C PHE A 50 -24.65 -14.77 -12.24
N ILE A 51 -24.66 -15.61 -13.28
CA ILE A 51 -24.72 -17.08 -13.12
C ILE A 51 -23.35 -17.75 -13.23
N ASN A 52 -22.35 -17.12 -13.88
CA ASN A 52 -20.98 -17.66 -13.93
C ASN A 52 -20.11 -17.13 -12.79
N LEU A 53 -20.49 -17.44 -11.55
CA LEU A 53 -19.56 -17.47 -10.42
C LEU A 53 -18.76 -18.76 -10.51
N ASP A 54 -17.86 -18.84 -11.48
CA ASP A 54 -16.85 -19.91 -11.52
C ASP A 54 -15.93 -19.73 -10.32
N TYR A 55 -16.29 -20.41 -9.23
CA TYR A 55 -15.42 -20.75 -8.11
C TYR A 55 -14.33 -21.72 -8.61
N SER A 56 -13.47 -21.26 -9.51
CA SER A 56 -12.25 -21.98 -9.84
C SER A 56 -11.26 -21.74 -8.71
N SER A 57 -11.42 -22.54 -7.65
CA SER A 57 -10.37 -22.79 -6.66
C SER A 57 -9.09 -23.07 -7.44
N SER A 58 -8.11 -22.19 -7.29
CA SER A 58 -6.78 -22.37 -7.85
C SER A 58 -6.07 -23.49 -7.09
N GLU A 59 -6.55 -24.72 -7.23
CA GLU A 59 -5.81 -25.90 -6.89
C GLU A 59 -4.83 -26.16 -8.04
N THR A 60 -3.55 -26.16 -7.67
CA THR A 60 -2.40 -26.54 -8.46
C THR A 60 -2.48 -28.02 -8.85
N SER A 61 -3.40 -28.37 -9.75
CA SER A 61 -3.39 -29.67 -10.42
C SER A 61 -2.49 -29.60 -11.64
N THR A 62 -1.27 -30.10 -11.46
CA THR A 62 -0.28 -30.43 -12.47
C THR A 62 -0.87 -31.48 -13.43
N THR A 63 -1.60 -31.03 -14.46
CA THR A 63 -2.00 -31.91 -15.56
C THR A 63 -1.59 -31.24 -16.87
N THR A 64 -0.46 -31.70 -17.39
CA THR A 64 0.13 -31.31 -18.68
C THR A 64 -0.80 -31.67 -19.84
N PRO A 65 -1.28 -30.70 -20.64
CA PRO A 65 -1.57 -30.95 -22.03
C PRO A 65 -0.26 -30.84 -22.82
N LEU A 66 0.04 -31.88 -23.58
CA LEU A 66 1.18 -31.98 -24.49
C LEU A 66 0.97 -31.00 -25.66
N VAL A 67 1.19 -29.71 -25.42
CA VAL A 67 1.28 -28.69 -26.47
C VAL A 67 2.76 -28.53 -26.79
N THR A 68 3.13 -28.90 -28.01
CA THR A 68 4.43 -28.65 -28.62
C THR A 68 4.72 -27.14 -28.65
N GLN A 69 5.21 -26.61 -27.53
CA GLN A 69 5.77 -25.27 -27.45
C GLN A 69 7.17 -25.31 -28.05
N ARG A 70 7.29 -24.72 -29.24
CA ARG A 70 8.53 -24.20 -29.79
C ARG A 70 9.18 -23.30 -28.74
N GLN A 71 10.25 -23.79 -28.11
CA GLN A 71 11.17 -22.97 -27.35
C GLN A 71 11.81 -21.95 -28.29
N THR A 72 11.34 -20.70 -28.23
CA THR A 72 12.12 -19.54 -28.64
C THR A 72 12.29 -18.63 -27.43
N SER A 73 13.07 -19.09 -26.46
CA SER A 73 13.76 -18.23 -25.49
C SER A 73 14.86 -17.47 -26.22
N ALA A 74 14.47 -16.55 -27.09
CA ALA A 74 15.36 -15.50 -27.55
C ALA A 74 15.33 -14.40 -26.48
N SER A 75 16.29 -14.44 -25.56
CA SER A 75 16.81 -13.21 -24.96
C SER A 75 17.14 -12.30 -26.15
N ARG A 76 16.25 -11.35 -26.46
CA ARG A 76 16.57 -10.25 -27.38
C ARG A 76 17.60 -9.41 -26.66
N ASN A 77 18.85 -9.85 -26.71
CA ASN A 77 19.98 -8.97 -26.50
C ASN A 77 19.77 -7.83 -27.49
N PHE A 78 19.41 -6.65 -26.99
CA PHE A 78 19.42 -5.40 -27.74
C PHE A 78 20.88 -5.05 -28.07
N HIS A 79 21.53 -5.86 -28.89
CA HIS A 79 22.79 -5.53 -29.50
C HIS A 79 22.49 -4.71 -30.75
N GLY A 80 22.83 -3.41 -30.70
CA GLY A 80 23.05 -2.63 -31.93
C GLY A 80 22.11 -1.46 -32.18
N VAL A 81 21.70 -0.70 -31.16
CA VAL A 81 21.31 0.70 -31.43
C VAL A 81 22.58 1.54 -31.35
N SER A 82 23.06 2.02 -32.50
CA SER A 82 24.19 2.95 -32.58
C SER A 82 23.83 4.26 -31.89
N GLY A 83 24.47 4.53 -30.75
CA GLY A 83 24.29 5.76 -29.98
C GLY A 83 24.83 5.61 -28.55
N PRO A 84 25.09 6.71 -27.83
CA PRO A 84 25.36 6.64 -26.41
C PRO A 84 24.17 5.96 -25.71
N PRO A 85 24.41 5.17 -24.65
CA PRO A 85 23.33 4.55 -23.90
C PRO A 85 22.36 5.63 -23.40
N PRO A 86 21.05 5.36 -23.41
CA PRO A 86 20.08 6.33 -22.90
C PRO A 86 20.43 6.70 -21.46
N PRO A 87 20.21 7.97 -21.05
CA PRO A 87 20.46 8.40 -19.68
C PRO A 87 19.83 7.43 -18.67
N LYS A 88 20.48 7.22 -17.51
CA LYS A 88 19.97 6.31 -16.47
C LYS A 88 18.53 6.64 -16.02
N SER A 89 18.10 7.88 -16.17
CA SER A 89 16.72 8.34 -15.90
C SER A 89 15.68 7.90 -16.93
N TRP A 90 16.09 7.42 -18.11
CA TRP A 90 15.23 6.95 -19.20
C TRP A 90 15.22 5.43 -19.34
N GLN A 91 16.16 4.76 -18.69
CA GLN A 91 16.07 3.33 -18.50
C GLN A 91 14.94 3.16 -17.50
N ASN A 92 13.76 2.83 -18.01
CA ASN A 92 12.73 2.19 -17.20
C ASN A 92 13.42 0.94 -16.65
N TYR A 93 13.97 1.03 -15.44
CA TYR A 93 14.14 -0.12 -14.60
C TYR A 93 12.72 -0.62 -14.39
N SER A 94 12.18 -1.34 -15.37
CA SER A 94 11.24 -2.40 -15.10
C SER A 94 11.93 -3.17 -14.00
N VAL A 95 11.47 -2.95 -12.77
CA VAL A 95 11.96 -3.64 -11.59
C VAL A 95 11.64 -5.09 -11.89
N SER A 96 12.57 -5.78 -12.54
CA SER A 96 12.45 -7.20 -12.86
C SER A 96 12.61 -8.05 -11.59
N GLY A 97 12.68 -7.40 -10.42
CA GLY A 97 12.42 -8.03 -9.15
C GLY A 97 10.94 -8.38 -9.11
N ASP A 98 10.68 -9.66 -9.19
CA ASP A 98 9.41 -10.32 -8.94
C ASP A 98 8.48 -9.45 -8.08
N ASP A 99 7.45 -8.89 -8.70
CA ASP A 99 6.42 -8.05 -8.06
C ASP A 99 5.51 -8.92 -7.16
N SER A 100 6.04 -10.00 -6.59
CA SER A 100 5.36 -10.97 -5.73
C SER A 100 4.74 -10.28 -4.52
N ARG A 101 5.37 -9.21 -4.00
CA ARG A 101 4.84 -8.36 -2.93
C ARG A 101 3.68 -7.45 -3.36
N SER A 102 3.33 -7.44 -4.64
CA SER A 102 2.11 -6.79 -5.17
C SER A 102 0.97 -7.79 -5.40
N SER A 103 1.18 -9.08 -5.15
CA SER A 103 0.13 -10.08 -5.27
C SER A 103 -0.90 -9.97 -4.14
N ALA A 104 -2.15 -10.34 -4.42
CA ALA A 104 -3.20 -10.37 -3.40
C ALA A 104 -2.93 -11.43 -2.32
N THR A 105 -2.35 -12.57 -2.71
CA THR A 105 -1.94 -13.64 -1.78
C THR A 105 -0.90 -13.15 -0.80
N TRP A 106 0.13 -12.44 -1.27
CA TRP A 106 1.13 -11.86 -0.37
C TRP A 106 0.51 -10.80 0.56
N ARG A 107 -0.37 -9.92 0.05
CA ARG A 107 -1.03 -8.91 0.92
C ARG A 107 -1.93 -9.54 1.97
N ALA A 108 -2.66 -10.60 1.60
CA ALA A 108 -3.46 -11.40 2.53
C ALA A 108 -2.59 -11.98 3.65
N GLU A 109 -1.45 -12.59 3.30
CA GLU A 109 -0.49 -13.14 4.25
C GLU A 109 0.13 -12.03 5.11
N ALA A 110 0.57 -10.93 4.50
CA ALA A 110 1.18 -9.79 5.17
C ALA A 110 0.22 -9.15 6.19
N LEU A 111 -1.08 -9.10 5.90
CA LEU A 111 -2.09 -8.54 6.81
C LEU A 111 -2.69 -9.57 7.79
N SER A 112 -2.36 -10.85 7.65
CA SER A 112 -2.99 -11.92 8.42
C SER A 112 -2.83 -11.77 9.94
N LEU A 113 -1.65 -11.34 10.41
CA LEU A 113 -1.36 -11.17 11.84
C LEU A 113 -2.21 -10.06 12.46
N ILE A 114 -2.12 -8.83 11.93
CA ILE A 114 -2.92 -7.71 12.45
C ILE A 114 -4.43 -7.95 12.31
N PHE A 115 -4.87 -8.73 11.33
CA PHE A 115 -6.27 -9.12 11.19
C PHE A 115 -6.71 -10.24 12.14
N HIS A 116 -5.79 -11.07 12.61
CA HIS A 116 -6.06 -12.09 13.62
C HIS A 116 -6.23 -11.47 15.01
N GLU A 117 -5.37 -10.53 15.38
CA GLU A 117 -5.31 -9.92 16.73
C GLU A 117 -6.37 -8.84 16.97
N ARG A 118 -7.37 -8.72 16.11
CA ARG A 118 -8.33 -7.63 16.21
C ARG A 118 -9.26 -7.79 17.40
N PRO A 119 -9.62 -6.70 18.09
CA PRO A 119 -10.63 -6.73 19.15
C PRO A 119 -12.06 -6.94 18.62
N SER A 120 -12.28 -6.89 17.30
CA SER A 120 -13.62 -7.01 16.71
C SER A 120 -14.12 -8.46 16.69
N THR A 121 -15.41 -8.66 16.98
CA THR A 121 -16.11 -9.96 16.88
C THR A 121 -16.04 -10.60 15.50
N GLN A 122 -15.80 -9.80 14.45
CA GLN A 122 -15.57 -10.28 13.10
C GLN A 122 -14.13 -10.76 12.94
N LYS A 123 -13.92 -12.06 13.17
CA LYS A 123 -12.67 -12.73 12.76
C LYS A 123 -12.60 -12.74 11.23
N PHE A 124 -11.56 -12.14 10.68
CA PHE A 124 -11.32 -12.18 9.24
C PHE A 124 -10.81 -13.57 8.86
N THR A 125 -11.65 -14.38 8.21
CA THR A 125 -11.27 -15.71 7.75
C THR A 125 -10.73 -15.65 6.33
N LEU A 126 -9.41 -15.62 6.19
CA LEU A 126 -8.73 -15.68 4.88
C LEU A 126 -9.05 -16.95 4.09
N ASN A 127 -9.26 -18.07 4.79
CA ASN A 127 -9.56 -19.37 4.20
C ASN A 127 -11.07 -19.69 4.19
N GLY A 128 -11.91 -18.70 4.50
CA GLY A 128 -13.35 -18.85 4.54
C GLY A 128 -14.00 -18.59 3.18
N ILE A 129 -15.22 -19.08 3.02
CA ILE A 129 -16.10 -18.67 1.91
C ILE A 129 -16.28 -17.16 2.01
N SER A 130 -15.98 -16.44 0.92
CA SER A 130 -16.16 -14.99 0.86
C SER A 130 -17.59 -14.61 1.23
N SER A 131 -17.75 -13.58 2.06
CA SER A 131 -19.08 -13.07 2.39
C SER A 131 -19.79 -12.58 1.12
N LEU A 132 -21.13 -12.59 1.12
CA LEU A 132 -21.89 -12.00 0.01
C LEU A 132 -21.47 -10.55 -0.23
N THR A 133 -21.21 -9.80 0.84
CA THR A 133 -20.68 -8.44 0.78
C THR A 133 -19.37 -8.39 -0.01
N GLN A 134 -18.40 -9.25 0.34
CA GLN A 134 -17.12 -9.31 -0.36
C GLN A 134 -17.28 -9.67 -1.85
N LEU A 135 -18.15 -10.62 -2.18
CA LEU A 135 -18.43 -10.98 -3.58
C LEU A 135 -19.05 -9.82 -4.37
N CYS A 136 -20.02 -9.10 -3.78
CA CYS A 136 -20.62 -7.92 -4.40
C CYS A 136 -19.56 -6.82 -4.61
N LEU A 137 -18.72 -6.56 -3.61
CA LEU A 137 -17.66 -5.55 -3.68
C LEU A 137 -16.58 -5.91 -4.71
N ALA A 138 -16.20 -7.18 -4.79
CA ALA A 138 -15.28 -7.71 -5.79
C ALA A 138 -15.76 -7.41 -7.21
N ARG A 139 -17.07 -7.51 -7.44
CA ARG A 139 -17.69 -7.25 -8.73
C ARG A 139 -17.79 -5.74 -9.04
N LEU A 140 -18.15 -4.93 -8.05
CA LEU A 140 -18.39 -3.50 -8.23
C LEU A 140 -17.11 -2.67 -8.40
N LEU A 141 -16.03 -3.00 -7.66
CA LEU A 141 -14.81 -2.19 -7.62
C LEU A 141 -14.14 -1.97 -8.98
N PRO A 142 -14.01 -2.99 -9.86
CA PRO A 142 -13.40 -2.82 -11.17
C PRO A 142 -14.28 -2.10 -12.19
N GLU A 143 -15.60 -2.11 -12.01
CA GLU A 143 -16.56 -1.55 -12.97
C GLU A 143 -16.80 -0.05 -12.78
N LEU A 144 -16.60 0.45 -11.56
CA LEU A 144 -16.91 1.83 -11.21
C LEU A 144 -15.68 2.74 -11.33
N THR A 145 -15.86 3.82 -12.09
CA THR A 145 -14.90 4.93 -12.08
C THR A 145 -14.84 5.59 -10.70
N ASP A 146 -13.76 6.32 -10.42
CA ASP A 146 -13.60 7.05 -9.16
C ASP A 146 -14.80 7.98 -8.82
N PRO A 147 -15.31 8.84 -9.72
CA PRO A 147 -16.44 9.70 -9.39
C PRO A 147 -17.73 8.90 -9.12
N GLU A 148 -18.04 7.89 -9.93
CA GLU A 148 -19.23 7.05 -9.74
C GLU A 148 -19.17 6.30 -8.42
N PHE A 149 -18.00 5.75 -8.07
CA PHE A 149 -17.81 5.08 -6.80
C PHE A 149 -18.06 6.02 -5.62
N ILE A 150 -17.53 7.24 -5.69
CA ILE A 150 -17.69 8.23 -4.62
C ILE A 150 -19.16 8.65 -4.49
N GLU A 151 -19.83 8.91 -5.61
CA GLU A 151 -21.21 9.39 -5.64
C GLU A 151 -22.22 8.32 -5.19
N TYR A 152 -22.11 7.11 -5.72
CA TYR A 152 -23.13 6.07 -5.53
C TYR A 152 -22.83 5.10 -4.40
N ILE A 153 -21.56 4.78 -4.14
CA ILE A 153 -21.17 3.74 -3.18
C ILE A 153 -20.75 4.34 -1.84
N ALA A 154 -19.80 5.27 -1.84
CA ALA A 154 -19.22 5.78 -0.59
C ALA A 154 -20.24 6.51 0.29
N THR A 155 -21.19 7.22 -0.33
CA THR A 155 -22.28 7.95 0.36
C THR A 155 -23.30 7.02 1.00
N CYS A 156 -23.65 5.93 0.33
CA CYS A 156 -24.73 5.02 0.74
C CYS A 156 -24.27 3.91 1.69
N LEU A 157 -22.97 3.56 1.70
CA LEU A 157 -22.47 2.47 2.52
C LEU A 157 -22.48 2.84 4.02
N PRO A 158 -23.04 1.99 4.90
CA PRO A 158 -22.83 2.08 6.34
C PRO A 158 -21.35 1.96 6.72
N VAL A 159 -20.92 2.62 7.80
CA VAL A 159 -19.51 2.69 8.24
C VAL A 159 -18.86 1.31 8.38
N HIS A 160 -19.58 0.32 8.91
CA HIS A 160 -19.05 -1.04 9.07
C HIS A 160 -18.77 -1.74 7.72
N LEU A 161 -19.62 -1.52 6.70
CA LEU A 161 -19.39 -2.06 5.35
C LEU A 161 -18.28 -1.29 4.61
N ARG A 162 -18.13 0.03 4.86
CA ARG A 162 -16.99 0.79 4.32
C ARG A 162 -15.67 0.20 4.81
N LEU A 163 -15.62 -0.17 6.08
CA LEU A 163 -14.43 -0.78 6.67
C LEU A 163 -14.14 -2.17 6.10
N GLU A 164 -15.16 -3.01 5.94
CA GLU A 164 -15.03 -4.32 5.26
C GLU A 164 -14.52 -4.15 3.82
N LEU A 165 -15.04 -3.16 3.09
CA LEU A 165 -14.59 -2.81 1.75
C LEU A 165 -13.13 -2.33 1.72
N VAL A 166 -12.73 -1.45 2.64
CA VAL A 166 -11.33 -0.98 2.71
C VAL A 166 -10.38 -2.15 2.94
N ARG A 167 -10.72 -3.10 3.82
CA ARG A 167 -9.89 -4.29 4.09
C ARG A 167 -9.84 -5.23 2.89
N TYR A 168 -11.00 -5.52 2.29
CA TYR A 168 -11.08 -6.36 1.10
C TYR A 168 -10.24 -5.77 -0.04
N ALA A 169 -10.41 -4.46 -0.30
CA ALA A 169 -9.67 -3.75 -1.32
C ALA A 169 -8.17 -3.72 -1.02
N ALA A 170 -7.76 -3.53 0.24
CA ALA A 170 -6.34 -3.61 0.61
C ALA A 170 -5.68 -4.92 0.18
N ILE A 171 -6.38 -6.05 0.29
CA ILE A 171 -5.86 -7.35 -0.15
C ILE A 171 -5.93 -7.48 -1.66
N HIS A 172 -7.09 -7.26 -2.28
CA HIS A 172 -7.30 -7.64 -3.68
C HIS A 172 -6.97 -6.52 -4.66
N HIS A 173 -7.45 -5.30 -4.40
CA HIS A 173 -7.36 -4.16 -5.31
C HIS A 173 -7.20 -2.85 -4.52
N PRO A 174 -5.98 -2.49 -4.08
CA PRO A 174 -5.77 -1.33 -3.22
C PRO A 174 -6.40 -0.06 -3.79
N LEU A 175 -7.16 0.64 -2.97
CA LEU A 175 -7.96 1.79 -3.41
C LEU A 175 -7.08 2.98 -3.79
N SER A 176 -7.54 3.75 -4.78
CA SER A 176 -7.00 5.08 -5.06
C SER A 176 -7.19 6.00 -3.85
N LYS A 177 -6.35 7.03 -3.75
CA LYS A 177 -6.41 8.02 -2.66
C LYS A 177 -7.77 8.73 -2.57
N SER A 178 -8.40 8.99 -3.71
CA SER A 178 -9.76 9.56 -3.86
C SER A 178 -10.81 8.62 -3.27
N LYS A 179 -10.84 7.35 -3.72
CA LYS A 179 -11.79 6.33 -3.22
C LYS A 179 -11.62 6.10 -1.71
N LEU A 180 -10.38 6.00 -1.24
CA LEU A 180 -10.09 5.80 0.17
C LEU A 180 -10.57 6.98 1.03
N ARG A 181 -10.27 8.22 0.64
CA ARG A 181 -10.77 9.41 1.37
C ARG A 181 -12.30 9.47 1.41
N ALA A 182 -12.97 9.13 0.33
CA ALA A 182 -14.43 9.12 0.29
C ALA A 182 -15.03 8.09 1.26
N LEU A 183 -14.44 6.89 1.36
CA LEU A 183 -14.90 5.87 2.31
C LEU A 183 -14.63 6.27 3.78
N LEU A 184 -13.48 6.89 4.04
CA LEU A 184 -13.10 7.30 5.39
C LEU A 184 -13.81 8.58 5.87
N GLY A 185 -14.36 9.37 4.93
CA GLY A 185 -15.09 10.60 5.24
C GLY A 185 -14.20 11.69 5.85
N SER A 186 -14.84 12.65 6.54
CA SER A 186 -14.15 13.73 7.27
C SER A 186 -13.36 13.22 8.47
N GLU A 187 -13.78 12.09 9.05
CA GLU A 187 -13.12 11.43 10.18
C GLU A 187 -11.80 10.77 9.76
N GLY A 188 -11.52 10.60 8.46
CA GLY A 188 -10.24 10.08 8.01
C GLY A 188 -9.89 8.66 8.50
N HIS A 189 -10.83 7.96 9.13
CA HIS A 189 -10.78 6.56 9.58
C HIS A 189 -12.20 5.99 9.65
N ALA A 190 -12.34 4.67 9.52
CA ALA A 190 -13.63 4.00 9.66
C ALA A 190 -13.66 3.21 10.96
N ASN A 191 -14.52 3.60 11.90
CA ASN A 191 -14.70 2.94 13.21
C ASN A 191 -13.38 2.76 14.01
N GLY A 192 -12.57 3.83 14.08
CA GLY A 192 -11.29 3.80 14.78
C GLY A 192 -10.18 3.02 14.05
N GLU A 193 -10.35 2.69 12.77
CA GLU A 193 -9.33 2.01 11.96
C GLU A 193 -8.98 2.79 10.69
N LEU A 194 -7.67 2.90 10.44
CA LEU A 194 -7.10 3.47 9.23
C LEU A 194 -6.18 2.45 8.59
N LEU A 195 -6.51 2.04 7.36
CA LEU A 195 -5.70 1.13 6.55
C LEU A 195 -5.27 1.83 5.27
N LEU A 196 -3.96 1.85 5.04
CA LEU A 196 -3.32 2.39 3.85
C LEU A 196 -2.52 1.30 3.17
N CYS A 197 -2.78 1.08 1.89
CA CYS A 197 -2.13 0.02 1.14
C CYS A 197 -1.63 0.54 -0.20
N GLY A 198 -0.35 0.28 -0.47
CA GLY A 198 0.30 0.52 -1.75
C GLY A 198 1.05 1.85 -1.84
N PRO A 199 1.88 2.00 -2.89
CA PRO A 199 2.80 3.13 -3.03
C PRO A 199 2.10 4.46 -3.33
N SER A 200 0.90 4.41 -3.93
CA SER A 200 0.10 5.60 -4.26
C SER A 200 -0.74 6.10 -3.07
N ALA A 201 -0.91 5.28 -2.02
CA ALA A 201 -1.53 5.73 -0.80
C ALA A 201 -0.60 6.73 -0.09
N SER A 202 -1.13 7.85 0.39
CA SER A 202 -0.34 8.82 1.16
C SER A 202 -1.24 9.55 2.14
N ILE A 203 -0.79 9.61 3.39
CA ILE A 203 -1.41 10.43 4.44
C ILE A 203 -0.87 11.86 4.32
N HIS A 204 -1.74 12.84 4.53
CA HIS A 204 -1.28 14.20 4.72
C HIS A 204 -0.63 14.34 6.10
N HIS A 205 0.44 15.12 6.24
CA HIS A 205 1.12 15.30 7.53
C HIS A 205 0.18 15.83 8.62
N ASP A 206 -0.80 16.66 8.25
CA ASP A 206 -1.80 17.20 9.17
C ASP A 206 -2.98 16.28 9.48
N HIS A 207 -3.03 15.08 8.88
CA HIS A 207 -4.18 14.18 9.03
C HIS A 207 -4.49 13.89 10.49
N PHE A 208 -3.46 13.62 11.29
CA PHE A 208 -3.64 13.33 12.71
C PHE A 208 -3.83 14.57 13.58
N LEU A 209 -3.34 15.74 13.14
CA LEU A 209 -3.49 17.01 13.86
C LEU A 209 -4.93 17.54 13.78
N GLN A 210 -5.67 17.17 12.74
CA GLN A 210 -7.08 17.54 12.62
C GLN A 210 -7.94 16.89 13.71
N PHE A 211 -7.62 15.66 14.14
CA PHE A 211 -8.36 14.97 15.20
C PHE A 211 -8.22 15.64 16.57
N SER A 212 -7.02 16.11 16.91
CA SER A 212 -6.82 16.81 18.19
C SER A 212 -7.59 18.13 18.23
N THR A 213 -7.62 18.86 17.12
CA THR A 213 -8.30 20.15 17.03
C THR A 213 -9.83 19.99 17.08
N GLN A 214 -10.37 18.96 16.43
CA GLN A 214 -11.81 18.67 16.46
C GLN A 214 -12.27 18.19 17.85
N ALA A 215 -11.45 17.39 18.55
CA ALA A 215 -11.75 16.97 19.91
C ALA A 215 -11.92 18.18 20.86
N GLN A 216 -11.09 19.21 20.72
CA GLN A 216 -11.18 20.43 21.52
C GLN A 216 -12.44 21.26 21.22
N LYS A 217 -12.88 21.31 19.96
CA LYS A 217 -14.07 22.07 19.57
C LYS A 217 -15.39 21.44 20.08
N ARG A 218 -15.38 20.14 20.39
CA ARG A 218 -16.54 19.40 20.89
C ARG A 218 -16.80 19.56 22.40
N GLU A 219 -15.95 20.27 23.14
CA GLU A 219 -16.24 20.71 24.52
C GLU A 219 -17.30 21.83 24.57
N GLN A 220 -18.20 21.90 23.59
CA GLN A 220 -19.40 22.71 23.68
C GLN A 220 -20.50 21.81 24.26
N TRP A 221 -20.61 21.84 25.59
CA TRP A 221 -21.37 20.89 26.43
C TRP A 221 -22.88 20.75 26.10
N ASP A 222 -23.44 21.60 25.24
CA ASP A 222 -24.88 21.65 24.94
C ASP A 222 -25.28 21.05 23.57
N SER A 223 -24.34 20.60 22.73
CA SER A 223 -24.71 19.90 21.50
C SER A 223 -24.96 18.42 21.78
N GLU A 224 -26.23 17.98 21.71
CA GLU A 224 -26.66 16.57 21.70
C GLU A 224 -26.22 15.84 20.41
N ASP A 225 -24.97 16.05 19.97
CA ASP A 225 -24.43 15.38 18.81
C ASP A 225 -24.07 13.94 19.21
N HIS A 226 -25.00 13.02 18.92
CA HIS A 226 -24.79 11.57 18.95
C HIS A 226 -23.72 11.07 17.95
N SER A 227 -22.90 11.96 17.37
CA SER A 227 -21.77 11.59 16.54
C SER A 227 -20.58 11.19 17.44
N THR A 228 -20.66 10.03 18.07
CA THR A 228 -19.54 9.43 18.80
C THR A 228 -18.41 9.12 17.80
N SER A 229 -17.52 10.09 17.56
CA SER A 229 -16.32 9.85 16.77
C SER A 229 -15.43 8.92 17.60
N TYR A 230 -15.22 7.72 17.09
CA TYR A 230 -14.37 6.73 17.73
C TYR A 230 -12.91 7.15 17.54
N PRO A 231 -12.10 7.24 18.59
CA PRO A 231 -10.68 7.55 18.42
C PRO A 231 -9.98 6.48 17.58
N LEU A 232 -8.91 6.89 16.89
CA LEU A 232 -8.11 5.97 16.08
C LEU A 232 -7.37 4.98 16.99
N HIS A 233 -7.71 3.70 16.88
CA HIS A 233 -7.11 2.60 17.65
C HIS A 233 -6.23 1.69 16.80
N THR A 234 -6.57 1.51 15.52
CA THR A 234 -5.85 0.62 14.61
C THR A 234 -5.30 1.40 13.42
N LEU A 235 -3.97 1.38 13.25
CA LEU A 235 -3.30 1.97 12.10
C LEU A 235 -2.51 0.89 11.36
N ILE A 236 -2.84 0.70 10.09
CA ILE A 236 -2.21 -0.28 9.21
C ILE A 236 -1.65 0.46 8.00
N VAL A 237 -0.34 0.33 7.78
CA VAL A 237 0.38 0.91 6.66
C VAL A 237 1.14 -0.19 5.96
N LEU A 238 0.76 -0.50 4.72
CA LEU A 238 1.31 -1.58 3.92
C LEU A 238 1.89 -1.04 2.62
N SER A 239 3.19 -1.23 2.37
CA SER A 239 3.85 -0.85 1.11
C SER A 239 3.65 0.63 0.74
N THR A 240 3.57 1.49 1.74
CA THR A 240 3.34 2.93 1.58
C THR A 240 4.53 3.72 2.12
N ARG A 241 4.86 4.85 1.49
CA ARG A 241 5.86 5.79 2.00
C ARG A 241 5.30 6.53 3.22
N LEU A 242 6.01 6.43 4.34
CA LEU A 242 5.67 7.12 5.57
C LEU A 242 6.74 8.17 5.89
N SER A 243 6.35 9.44 6.03
CA SER A 243 7.27 10.50 6.46
C SER A 243 7.44 10.49 7.98
N MET A 244 8.60 10.93 8.46
CA MET A 244 8.85 11.07 9.91
C MET A 244 7.90 12.06 10.59
N SER A 245 7.44 13.09 9.87
CA SER A 245 6.42 14.02 10.37
C SER A 245 5.11 13.29 10.69
N THR A 246 4.66 12.41 9.79
CA THR A 246 3.46 11.61 9.97
C THR A 246 3.60 10.62 11.13
N VAL A 247 4.77 9.95 11.27
CA VAL A 247 5.05 9.06 12.42
C VAL A 247 4.98 9.84 13.73
N SER A 248 5.59 11.02 13.78
CA SER A 248 5.63 11.84 15.00
C SER A 248 4.26 12.43 15.38
N ALA A 249 3.29 12.36 14.48
CA ALA A 249 1.91 12.81 14.69
C ALA A 249 0.96 11.64 15.02
N PHE A 250 1.46 10.42 15.23
CA PHE A 250 0.62 9.29 15.61
C PHE A 250 -0.16 9.58 16.91
N PRO A 251 -1.49 9.36 16.93
CA PRO A 251 -2.28 9.59 18.13
C PRO A 251 -1.95 8.53 19.20
N PRO A 252 -1.91 8.91 20.49
CA PRO A 252 -1.59 8.00 21.59
C PRO A 252 -2.68 6.94 21.85
N THR A 253 -3.84 7.07 21.20
CA THR A 253 -4.96 6.13 21.27
C THR A 253 -4.73 4.86 20.45
N ILE A 254 -3.67 4.79 19.65
CA ILE A 254 -3.33 3.60 18.85
C ILE A 254 -2.91 2.47 19.79
N THR A 255 -3.63 1.36 19.67
CA THR A 255 -3.35 0.09 20.36
C THR A 255 -2.85 -0.98 19.40
N HIS A 256 -3.18 -0.88 18.11
CA HIS A 256 -2.79 -1.83 17.07
C HIS A 256 -2.08 -1.10 15.94
N LEU A 257 -0.79 -1.35 15.76
CA LEU A 257 0.04 -0.67 14.78
C LEU A 257 0.74 -1.68 13.88
N ALA A 258 0.42 -1.64 12.57
CA ALA A 258 1.11 -2.44 11.57
C ALA A 258 1.80 -1.52 10.56
N LEU A 259 3.11 -1.66 10.44
CA LEU A 259 3.99 -0.89 9.56
C LEU A 259 4.77 -1.89 8.70
N ILE A 260 4.15 -2.33 7.61
CA ILE A 260 4.56 -3.51 6.86
C ILE A 260 5.18 -3.11 5.52
N ASN A 261 6.34 -3.68 5.18
CA ASN A 261 7.03 -3.48 3.91
C ASN A 261 7.18 -1.98 3.55
N LEU A 262 7.59 -1.16 4.52
CA LEU A 262 7.83 0.27 4.30
C LEU A 262 9.11 0.48 3.50
N GLU A 263 9.08 1.45 2.58
CA GLU A 263 10.23 1.79 1.75
C GLU A 263 11.35 2.49 2.55
N ASN A 264 10.97 3.26 3.58
CA ASN A 264 11.91 4.05 4.38
C ASN A 264 11.95 3.53 5.83
N SER A 265 13.14 3.57 6.44
CA SER A 265 13.31 3.30 7.87
C SER A 265 12.62 4.35 8.72
N ILE A 266 12.05 3.93 9.85
CA ILE A 266 11.38 4.80 10.83
C ILE A 266 12.16 4.87 12.15
N SER A 267 11.94 5.93 12.93
CA SER A 267 12.58 6.13 14.24
C SER A 267 11.87 5.30 15.31
N LEU A 268 12.11 3.98 15.35
CA LEU A 268 11.43 3.04 16.26
C LEU A 268 11.50 3.46 17.74
N HIS A 269 12.63 4.02 18.18
CA HIS A 269 12.82 4.48 19.56
C HIS A 269 11.82 5.56 20.02
N ARG A 270 11.13 6.23 19.10
CA ARG A 270 10.10 7.23 19.44
C ARG A 270 8.73 6.61 19.67
N LEU A 271 8.44 5.46 19.07
CA LEU A 271 7.13 4.84 19.13
C LEU A 271 6.64 4.57 20.56
N PRO A 272 7.48 4.15 21.53
CA PRO A 272 7.04 3.98 22.92
C PRO A 272 6.50 5.25 23.58
N SER A 273 6.99 6.42 23.16
CA SER A 273 6.48 7.70 23.66
C SER A 273 5.22 8.19 22.94
N LEU A 274 5.07 7.79 21.67
CA LEU A 274 3.96 8.23 20.81
C LEU A 274 2.71 7.36 21.03
N CYS A 275 2.90 6.05 21.11
CA CYS A 275 1.83 5.06 21.28
C CYS A 275 2.13 4.20 22.52
N PRO A 276 1.91 4.73 23.75
CA PRO A 276 2.26 4.03 24.99
C PRO A 276 1.40 2.78 25.24
N SER A 277 0.17 2.75 24.72
CA SER A 277 -0.81 1.67 24.92
C SER A 277 -0.82 0.63 23.79
N LEU A 278 0.31 0.43 23.09
CA LEU A 278 0.38 -0.59 22.05
C LEU A 278 0.21 -1.99 22.64
N VAL A 279 -0.73 -2.73 22.05
CA VAL A 279 -1.02 -4.14 22.30
C VAL A 279 -0.43 -5.01 21.19
N VAL A 280 -0.53 -4.55 19.94
CA VAL A 280 0.04 -5.24 18.77
C VAL A 280 0.93 -4.28 18.00
N LEU A 281 2.17 -4.71 17.76
CA LEU A 281 3.11 -4.01 16.88
C LEU A 281 3.58 -4.97 15.79
N GLU A 282 3.29 -4.66 14.54
CA GLU A 282 3.73 -5.46 13.40
C GLU A 282 4.72 -4.67 12.53
N LEU A 283 5.95 -5.17 12.42
CA LEU A 283 7.06 -4.60 11.65
C LEU A 283 7.56 -5.57 10.55
N SER A 284 6.73 -6.53 10.17
CA SER A 284 7.02 -7.56 9.18
C SER A 284 7.46 -7.00 7.81
N TYR A 285 8.29 -7.75 7.09
CA TYR A 285 8.69 -7.54 5.69
C TYR A 285 9.44 -6.22 5.38
N ASN A 286 9.92 -5.52 6.41
CA ASN A 286 10.67 -4.27 6.23
C ASN A 286 12.13 -4.55 5.85
N ILE A 287 12.50 -4.22 4.61
CA ILE A 287 13.83 -4.48 4.04
C ILE A 287 14.96 -3.86 4.87
N TRP A 288 14.70 -2.70 5.48
CA TRP A 288 15.64 -1.99 6.36
C TRP A 288 15.84 -2.67 7.73
N LEU A 289 14.97 -3.61 8.10
CA LEU A 289 15.15 -4.54 9.23
C LEU A 289 15.81 -5.85 8.80
N THR A 290 15.68 -6.27 7.55
CA THR A 290 16.41 -7.44 7.01
C THR A 290 17.91 -7.15 6.87
N HIS A 291 18.25 -5.97 6.34
CA HIS A 291 19.62 -5.51 6.14
C HIS A 291 19.90 -4.27 6.99
N MET A 292 19.97 -4.46 8.30
CA MET A 292 20.08 -3.34 9.23
C MET A 292 21.40 -2.59 9.06
N SER A 293 21.29 -1.29 8.83
CA SER A 293 22.42 -0.38 8.96
C SER A 293 22.85 -0.25 10.43
N VAL A 294 24.07 0.24 10.68
CA VAL A 294 24.55 0.54 12.03
C VAL A 294 23.63 1.52 12.76
N ASP A 295 23.06 2.49 12.03
CA ASP A 295 22.13 3.46 12.61
C ASP A 295 20.76 2.84 12.93
N THR A 296 20.31 1.88 12.11
CA THR A 296 19.10 1.10 12.39
C THR A 296 19.27 0.28 13.67
N LEU A 297 20.38 -0.43 13.80
CA LEU A 297 20.71 -1.22 15.01
C LEU A 297 20.73 -0.32 16.26
N LYS A 298 21.45 0.81 16.20
CA LYS A 298 21.46 1.80 17.29
C LYS A 298 20.07 2.34 17.61
N SER A 299 19.20 2.52 16.62
CA SER A 299 17.83 2.96 16.82
C SER A 299 17.00 1.91 17.55
N ILE A 300 17.14 0.62 17.18
CA ILE A 300 16.47 -0.51 17.85
C ILE A 300 16.98 -0.68 19.29
N ASP A 301 18.28 -0.52 19.51
CA ASP A 301 18.90 -0.61 20.84
C ASP A 301 18.45 0.49 21.80
N ARG A 302 18.02 1.63 21.24
CA ARG A 302 17.46 2.75 22.00
C ARG A 302 15.97 2.61 22.29
N VAL A 303 15.30 1.60 21.74
CA VAL A 303 13.88 1.37 22.03
C VAL A 303 13.73 0.94 23.49
N ASP A 304 12.97 1.73 24.24
CA ASP A 304 12.60 1.41 25.63
C ASP A 304 11.39 0.46 25.62
N TRP A 305 11.67 -0.83 25.42
CA TRP A 305 10.65 -1.88 25.31
C TRP A 305 9.79 -2.05 26.57
N GLY A 306 10.31 -1.62 27.74
CA GLY A 306 9.61 -1.67 29.01
C GLY A 306 8.45 -0.68 29.10
N ARG A 307 8.43 0.38 28.27
CA ARG A 307 7.32 1.35 28.25
C ARG A 307 6.02 0.77 27.70
N TRP A 308 6.10 -0.23 26.83
CA TRP A 308 4.91 -0.87 26.26
C TRP A 308 4.34 -1.96 27.15
N THR A 309 3.91 -1.59 28.35
CA THR A 309 3.39 -2.54 29.35
C THR A 309 2.24 -3.42 28.86
N GLN A 310 1.51 -2.99 27.82
CA GLN A 310 0.38 -3.70 27.23
C GLN A 310 0.72 -4.50 25.97
N LEU A 311 1.95 -4.43 25.46
CA LEU A 311 2.33 -5.11 24.21
C LEU A 311 2.27 -6.62 24.42
N GLN A 312 1.47 -7.30 23.62
CA GLN A 312 1.25 -8.75 23.67
C GLN A 312 1.86 -9.43 22.45
N VAL A 313 1.79 -8.80 21.28
CA VAL A 313 2.23 -9.40 20.01
C VAL A 313 3.17 -8.48 19.26
N LEU A 314 4.31 -9.03 18.84
CA LEU A 314 5.31 -8.37 18.00
C LEU A 314 5.49 -9.16 16.70
N GLY A 315 5.00 -8.62 15.58
CA GLY A 315 5.22 -9.18 14.25
C GLY A 315 6.60 -8.81 13.71
N TRP A 316 7.44 -9.80 13.42
CA TRP A 316 8.83 -9.62 12.95
C TRP A 316 9.18 -10.58 11.80
N ARG A 317 8.24 -10.82 10.89
CA ARG A 317 8.41 -11.70 9.73
C ARG A 317 9.38 -11.12 8.69
N GLU A 318 10.15 -11.98 8.02
CA GLU A 318 11.21 -11.67 7.04
C GLU A 318 12.21 -10.60 7.50
N CYS A 319 12.43 -10.46 8.81
CA CYS A 319 13.27 -9.44 9.40
C CYS A 319 14.35 -10.09 10.27
N PHE A 320 15.53 -9.48 10.31
CA PHE A 320 16.61 -9.94 11.19
C PHE A 320 16.26 -9.57 12.64
N ILE A 321 16.45 -10.49 13.59
CA ILE A 321 16.25 -10.23 15.02
C ILE A 321 17.65 -10.03 15.65
N PRO A 322 18.00 -8.84 16.14
CA PRO A 322 19.28 -8.61 16.79
C PRO A 322 19.45 -9.45 18.06
N ASP A 323 20.69 -9.89 18.31
CA ASP A 323 21.03 -10.65 19.52
C ASP A 323 20.66 -9.86 20.79
N GLY A 324 20.07 -10.57 21.76
CA GLY A 324 19.63 -9.97 23.03
C GLY A 324 18.38 -9.08 22.95
N MET A 325 17.84 -8.79 21.76
CA MET A 325 16.61 -7.99 21.62
C MET A 325 15.44 -8.63 22.39
N LEU A 326 15.24 -9.94 22.26
CA LEU A 326 14.16 -10.67 22.94
C LEU A 326 14.29 -10.62 24.47
N THR A 327 15.53 -10.69 24.98
CA THR A 327 15.80 -10.55 26.42
C THR A 327 15.37 -9.18 26.94
N ARG A 328 15.68 -8.10 26.19
CA ARG A 328 15.26 -6.73 26.53
C ARG A 328 13.77 -6.51 26.36
N LEU A 329 13.16 -7.09 25.32
CA LEU A 329 11.73 -6.99 25.04
C LEU A 329 10.90 -7.49 26.24
N ASN A 330 11.34 -8.60 26.82
CA ASN A 330 10.68 -9.27 27.94
C ASN A 330 11.34 -8.96 29.31
N GLU A 331 12.16 -7.92 29.40
CA GLU A 331 12.77 -7.52 30.66
C GLU A 331 11.71 -6.93 31.60
N GLY A 332 11.55 -7.52 32.78
CA GLY A 332 10.61 -7.04 33.82
C GLY A 332 9.13 -7.31 33.55
N ARG A 333 8.78 -8.06 32.49
CA ARG A 333 7.40 -8.46 32.19
C ARG A 333 6.99 -9.72 32.93
N TRP A 334 5.70 -9.81 33.24
CA TRP A 334 5.09 -11.01 33.82
C TRP A 334 4.67 -11.99 32.73
N ASP A 335 4.08 -11.46 31.66
CA ASP A 335 3.74 -12.19 30.45
C ASP A 335 4.72 -11.83 29.33
N ASP A 336 5.36 -12.84 28.76
CA ASP A 336 6.27 -12.66 27.62
C ASP A 336 5.49 -12.18 26.37
N VAL A 337 6.09 -11.28 25.61
CA VAL A 337 5.56 -10.83 24.31
C VAL A 337 5.70 -11.96 23.29
N GLU A 338 4.60 -12.30 22.61
CA GLU A 338 4.60 -13.25 21.51
C GLU A 338 5.27 -12.63 20.28
N VAL A 339 6.40 -13.19 19.85
CA VAL A 339 7.13 -12.72 18.66
C VAL A 339 6.85 -13.64 17.48
N VAL A 340 6.22 -13.11 16.44
CA VAL A 340 5.80 -13.89 15.25
C VAL A 340 6.80 -13.71 14.11
N THR A 341 7.41 -14.82 13.67
CA THR A 341 8.39 -14.93 12.56
C THR A 341 7.88 -15.86 11.45
N ASP A 342 8.49 -15.89 10.26
CA ASP A 342 8.01 -16.71 9.11
C ASP A 342 8.05 -18.22 9.35
N ASP A 343 9.06 -18.68 10.07
CA ASP A 343 9.14 -20.06 10.53
C ASP A 343 8.12 -20.24 11.65
N ARG A 344 6.86 -20.55 11.27
CA ARG A 344 5.76 -21.07 12.09
C ARG A 344 5.87 -20.75 13.60
N TYR A 345 5.14 -19.74 14.08
CA TYR A 345 4.87 -19.47 15.50
C TYR A 345 5.97 -19.96 16.46
N VAL A 346 7.14 -19.34 16.44
CA VAL A 346 8.11 -19.57 17.51
C VAL A 346 7.62 -18.78 18.73
N LYS A 347 6.79 -19.43 19.56
CA LYS A 347 6.57 -18.94 20.92
C LYS A 347 7.89 -19.11 21.66
N TYR A 348 8.65 -18.02 21.80
CA TYR A 348 9.75 -17.94 22.74
C TYR A 348 9.14 -17.87 24.14
N ILE A 349 8.74 -19.02 24.67
CA ILE A 349 8.39 -19.19 26.08
C ILE A 349 9.70 -19.47 26.80
N LYS A 350 10.08 -18.61 27.74
CA LYS A 350 11.22 -18.87 28.63
C LYS A 350 11.03 -20.12 29.47
#